data_AF-K9AUU3-F1
#
_entry.id   AF-K9AUU3-F1
#
_cell.length_a   1.000
_cell.length_b   1.000
_cell.length_c   1.000
_cell.angle_alpha   90.00
_cell.angle_beta   90.00
_cell.angle_gamma   90.00
#
_symmetry.space_group_name_H-M   'P 1'
#
loop_
_entity.id
_entity.type
_entity.pdbx_description
1 polymer ?
#
loop_
_entity_poly.entity_id
_entity_poly.type
_entity_poly.pdbx_seq_one_letter_code
_entity_poly.pdbx_strand_id
1 'polypeptide(L)'
;MKPVSKRLFALSAVAAVVASSLSLSNPVAAVESTFTPPCVDDPVALGPEEELVTKPAPRELLRSSGLADFVTAFAEDLCARSGEEAIDALVENRSRELWTRGIDAARAMTGGDGLDADDRPLYWARLAMIGALKQWSAENRVSDETLAARTAVIDRLSRGQDTLDPDASERDVAVITGFDPFSLRSEPRISNPSGAIALALDGEVIDGPNGPVEIQAALFPVRWRDFGDGMVEKALTPAFSAENTPELFFTISQGRPNQFDLEAFNGAWRGGFVDNELVCYQGIAPIPAGVTTVSPQPQWTESTLPREAMVADTAGKPFAVNDRRSVTELPGDTPATEPRLGCPADSALNEGTQREDGPSEGSVARAGGGGDYLSNEIAYRATLLRDALGLTDLPGGHVHTPVLEGVQKTESEISNPEFVSNRQDIIAQTKLLLESALAQQPVDDPEPTDEPTDEPTGSPTETPAPTEGPTEPTLPTSGPSTPADSGASADSGATADGSNVAASADGGDGAGRGEAMPRTGGLPMSTAVIGALLTVVGAGLVFGVRRRRRG
;
A
#
# COMPACT_ATOMS: atom_id res chain seq x y z
N MET A 1 64.61 32.08 -52.05
CA MET A 1 64.10 31.87 -53.43
C MET A 1 63.35 30.54 -53.48
N LYS A 2 62.02 30.55 -53.60
CA LYS A 2 61.31 29.56 -54.47
C LYS A 2 61.55 30.02 -55.92
N PRO A 3 61.54 29.18 -56.99
CA PRO A 3 60.56 28.15 -57.36
C PRO A 3 61.24 26.86 -57.94
N VAL A 4 60.64 25.78 -58.46
CA VAL A 4 59.75 25.63 -59.64
C VAL A 4 59.15 24.21 -59.71
N SER A 5 57.86 24.18 -60.08
CA SER A 5 56.98 23.18 -60.72
C SER A 5 57.38 21.73 -60.97
N LYS A 6 56.37 20.84 -60.89
CA LYS A 6 55.87 20.08 -62.06
C LYS A 6 54.35 19.81 -61.91
N ARG A 7 53.58 20.18 -62.95
CA ARG A 7 52.21 19.73 -63.22
C ARG A 7 52.28 18.59 -64.24
N LEU A 8 51.43 17.57 -64.11
CA LEU A 8 50.96 16.76 -65.22
C LEU A 8 49.46 16.50 -65.07
N PHE A 9 48.74 16.68 -66.17
CA PHE A 9 47.31 16.44 -66.36
C PHE A 9 46.98 14.95 -66.41
N ALA A 10 45.81 14.55 -65.91
CA ALA A 10 45.15 13.31 -66.29
C ALA A 10 43.63 13.49 -66.31
N LEU A 11 43.01 12.85 -67.30
CA LEU A 11 41.67 13.00 -67.84
C LEU A 11 40.53 12.55 -66.91
N SER A 12 39.38 13.18 -67.14
CA SER A 12 38.05 12.78 -66.71
C SER A 12 37.63 11.38 -67.19
N ALA A 13 37.12 10.57 -66.29
CA ALA A 13 36.13 9.52 -66.57
C ALA A 13 35.17 9.43 -65.38
N VAL A 14 33.98 10.00 -65.55
CA VAL A 14 32.86 9.90 -64.59
C VAL A 14 32.21 8.53 -64.81
N ALA A 15 32.46 7.59 -63.91
CA ALA A 15 31.66 6.37 -63.80
C ALA A 15 30.61 6.58 -62.71
N ALA A 16 29.35 6.69 -63.13
CA ALA A 16 28.20 6.74 -62.25
C ALA A 16 28.01 5.36 -61.59
N VAL A 17 28.41 5.24 -60.33
CA VAL A 17 27.98 4.14 -59.47
C VAL A 17 26.62 4.52 -58.90
N VAL A 18 25.56 3.98 -59.51
CA VAL A 18 24.23 3.96 -58.90
C VAL A 18 24.30 2.94 -57.77
N ALA A 19 24.66 3.41 -56.57
CA ALA A 19 24.43 2.67 -55.35
C ALA A 19 22.93 2.81 -55.05
N SER A 20 22.15 1.81 -55.47
CA SER A 20 20.78 1.62 -55.04
C SER A 20 20.77 1.38 -53.52
N SER A 21 20.62 2.45 -52.75
CA SER A 21 20.20 2.38 -51.36
C SER A 21 18.76 1.87 -51.34
N LEU A 22 18.61 0.54 -51.33
CA LEU A 22 17.43 -0.13 -50.82
C LEU A 22 17.39 0.12 -49.31
N SER A 23 16.88 1.31 -48.95
CA SER A 23 16.27 1.52 -47.64
C SER A 23 15.06 0.60 -47.57
N LEU A 24 15.25 -0.59 -46.99
CA LEU A 24 14.16 -1.32 -46.36
C LEU A 24 13.78 -0.53 -45.10
N SER A 25 13.11 0.59 -45.33
CA SER A 25 12.24 1.19 -44.34
C SER A 25 11.12 0.17 -44.14
N ASN A 26 11.23 -0.68 -43.12
CA ASN A 26 10.03 -1.15 -42.45
C ASN A 26 9.62 0.01 -41.54
N PRO A 27 8.62 0.85 -41.89
CA PRO A 27 7.80 1.37 -40.85
C PRO A 27 7.01 0.16 -40.36
N VAL A 28 7.54 -0.55 -39.35
CA VAL A 28 6.59 -0.93 -38.31
C VAL A 28 6.20 0.42 -37.75
N ALA A 29 5.15 1.02 -38.33
CA ALA A 29 4.37 1.99 -37.60
C ALA A 29 4.10 1.27 -36.29
N ALA A 30 4.74 1.73 -35.21
CA ALA A 30 4.26 1.37 -33.89
C ALA A 30 2.79 1.71 -33.97
N VAL A 31 1.94 0.69 -34.05
CA VAL A 31 0.51 0.88 -33.86
C VAL A 31 0.48 1.54 -32.50
N GLU A 32 0.24 2.85 -32.48
CA GLU A 32 -0.10 3.54 -31.25
C GLU A 32 -1.31 2.76 -30.78
N SER A 33 -1.11 1.79 -29.88
CA SER A 33 -2.17 1.08 -29.20
C SER A 33 -2.98 2.12 -28.46
N THR A 34 -3.88 2.78 -29.16
CA THR A 34 -5.02 3.40 -28.55
C THR A 34 -5.78 2.21 -28.00
N PHE A 35 -5.86 2.08 -26.67
CA PHE A 35 -6.74 1.11 -26.02
C PHE A 35 -8.24 1.40 -26.31
N THR A 36 -8.51 2.32 -27.22
CA THR A 36 -9.79 2.60 -27.85
C THR A 36 -10.31 1.34 -28.57
N PRO A 37 -11.56 0.93 -28.30
CA PRO A 37 -12.21 -0.17 -29.00
C PRO A 37 -12.24 0.06 -30.53
N PRO A 38 -12.02 -0.98 -31.36
CA PRO A 38 -11.92 -0.83 -32.82
C PRO A 38 -13.23 -0.42 -33.51
N CYS A 39 -14.36 -0.50 -32.82
CA CYS A 39 -15.68 -0.05 -33.30
C CYS A 39 -15.99 1.41 -32.92
N VAL A 40 -15.03 2.15 -32.34
CA VAL A 40 -15.18 3.56 -31.99
C VAL A 40 -14.39 4.41 -32.97
N ASP A 41 -15.09 5.16 -33.82
CA ASP A 41 -14.49 6.06 -34.82
C ASP A 41 -14.10 7.42 -34.21
N ASP A 42 -14.91 7.95 -33.28
CA ASP A 42 -14.76 9.27 -32.67
C ASP A 42 -14.62 9.18 -31.14
N PRO A 43 -13.38 9.12 -30.60
CA PRO A 43 -13.16 9.02 -29.16
C PRO A 43 -13.65 10.26 -28.39
N VAL A 44 -14.30 10.02 -27.25
CA VAL A 44 -14.69 11.05 -26.28
C VAL A 44 -13.56 11.40 -25.32
N ALA A 45 -13.65 12.56 -24.66
CA ALA A 45 -12.74 12.93 -23.59
C ALA A 45 -12.87 11.96 -22.40
N LEU A 46 -11.74 11.61 -21.78
CA LEU A 46 -11.68 10.71 -20.63
C LEU A 46 -11.52 11.48 -19.32
N GLY A 47 -11.61 10.78 -18.19
CA GLY A 47 -11.44 11.38 -16.87
C GLY A 47 -9.97 11.70 -16.57
N PRO A 48 -9.71 12.45 -15.48
CA PRO A 48 -8.37 12.89 -15.11
C PRO A 48 -7.32 11.78 -14.99
N GLU A 49 -7.73 10.58 -14.57
CA GLU A 49 -6.86 9.41 -14.45
C GLU A 49 -6.70 8.70 -15.80
N GLU A 50 -7.79 8.35 -16.50
CA GLU A 50 -7.70 7.53 -17.71
C GLU A 50 -7.00 8.25 -18.87
N GLU A 51 -7.06 9.59 -18.93
CA GLU A 51 -6.28 10.38 -19.89
C GLU A 51 -4.77 10.12 -19.77
N LEU A 52 -4.27 9.80 -18.56
CA LEU A 52 -2.85 9.59 -18.30
C LEU A 52 -2.33 8.27 -18.89
N VAL A 53 -3.19 7.30 -19.18
CA VAL A 53 -2.81 6.01 -19.80
C VAL A 53 -2.08 6.20 -21.13
N THR A 54 -2.35 7.31 -21.83
CA THR A 54 -1.70 7.64 -23.11
C THR A 54 -0.25 8.13 -22.98
N LYS A 55 0.22 8.42 -21.77
CA LYS A 55 1.59 8.90 -21.53
C LYS A 55 2.63 7.79 -21.79
N PRO A 56 3.88 8.15 -22.15
CA PRO A 56 4.91 7.15 -22.46
C PRO A 56 5.18 6.12 -21.35
N ALA A 57 5.25 6.55 -20.09
CA ALA A 57 5.56 5.66 -18.97
C ALA A 57 4.47 4.61 -18.71
N PRO A 58 3.17 4.96 -18.57
CA PRO A 58 2.08 3.98 -18.49
C PRO A 58 2.07 2.99 -19.64
N ARG A 59 2.25 3.45 -20.89
CA ARG A 59 2.31 2.58 -22.07
C ARG A 59 3.46 1.59 -22.01
N GLU A 60 4.64 2.03 -21.56
CA GLU A 60 5.80 1.16 -21.42
C GLU A 60 5.61 0.14 -20.28
N LEU A 61 5.00 0.53 -19.15
CA LEU A 61 4.65 -0.38 -18.06
C LEU A 61 3.65 -1.45 -18.52
N LEU A 62 2.62 -1.08 -19.28
CA LEU A 62 1.66 -2.02 -19.85
C LEU A 62 2.29 -2.97 -20.87
N ARG A 63 3.17 -2.44 -21.72
CA ARG A 63 3.86 -3.23 -22.74
C ARG A 63 4.84 -4.23 -22.12
N SER A 64 5.63 -3.80 -21.13
CA SER A 64 6.64 -4.63 -20.47
C SER A 64 6.04 -5.69 -19.54
N SER A 65 4.90 -5.42 -18.93
CA SER A 65 4.14 -6.38 -18.11
C SER A 65 3.32 -7.39 -18.92
N GLY A 66 3.12 -7.16 -20.23
CA GLY A 66 2.22 -7.97 -21.07
C GLY A 66 0.74 -7.65 -20.89
N LEU A 67 0.36 -6.72 -20.00
CA LEU A 67 -1.03 -6.32 -19.79
C LEU A 67 -1.59 -5.46 -20.94
N ALA A 68 -0.74 -4.89 -21.80
CA ALA A 68 -1.19 -4.17 -22.99
C ALA A 68 -2.08 -5.06 -23.88
N ASP A 69 -1.65 -6.28 -24.18
CA ASP A 69 -2.40 -7.21 -25.05
C ASP A 69 -3.73 -7.64 -24.39
N PHE A 70 -3.73 -7.79 -23.07
CA PHE A 70 -4.93 -8.10 -22.31
C PHE A 70 -5.99 -7.00 -22.43
N VAL A 71 -5.59 -5.74 -22.27
CA VAL A 71 -6.49 -4.59 -22.43
C VAL A 71 -6.98 -4.45 -23.87
N THR A 72 -6.10 -4.66 -24.87
CA THR A 72 -6.50 -4.64 -26.27
C THR A 72 -7.56 -5.70 -26.57
N ALA A 73 -7.38 -6.93 -26.07
CA ALA A 73 -8.37 -7.99 -26.23
C ALA A 73 -9.72 -7.64 -25.57
N PHE A 74 -9.71 -6.99 -24.40
CA PHE A 74 -10.95 -6.48 -23.77
C PHE A 74 -11.66 -5.45 -24.66
N ALA A 75 -10.91 -4.52 -25.25
CA ALA A 75 -11.46 -3.50 -26.14
C ALA A 75 -12.05 -4.12 -27.43
N GLU A 76 -11.40 -5.15 -27.98
CA GLU A 76 -11.92 -5.93 -29.12
C GLU A 76 -13.19 -6.72 -28.74
N ASP A 77 -13.19 -7.37 -27.56
CA ASP A 77 -14.32 -8.15 -27.05
C ASP A 77 -15.58 -7.29 -26.81
N LEU A 78 -15.41 -6.03 -26.39
CA LEU A 78 -16.52 -5.07 -26.28
C LEU A 78 -17.23 -4.86 -27.63
N CYS A 79 -16.47 -4.78 -28.72
CA CYS A 79 -17.01 -4.60 -30.07
C CYS A 79 -17.56 -5.90 -30.69
N ALA A 80 -17.05 -7.05 -30.27
CA ALA A 80 -17.47 -8.35 -30.79
C ALA A 80 -18.77 -8.88 -30.17
N ARG A 81 -19.20 -8.33 -29.03
CA ARG A 81 -20.37 -8.77 -28.27
C ARG A 81 -21.56 -7.84 -28.45
N SER A 82 -22.76 -8.39 -28.28
CA SER A 82 -24.02 -7.65 -28.34
C SER A 82 -24.96 -8.13 -27.24
N GLY A 83 -25.71 -7.21 -26.63
CA GLY A 83 -26.66 -7.49 -25.55
C GLY A 83 -26.07 -7.24 -24.15
N GLU A 84 -26.91 -6.76 -23.24
CA GLU A 84 -26.48 -6.29 -21.91
C GLU A 84 -25.83 -7.39 -21.07
N GLU A 85 -26.47 -8.56 -20.96
CA GLU A 85 -25.96 -9.70 -20.19
C GLU A 85 -24.57 -10.16 -20.68
N ALA A 86 -24.34 -10.16 -22.00
CA ALA A 86 -23.06 -10.55 -22.58
C ALA A 86 -21.93 -9.54 -22.28
N ILE A 87 -22.27 -8.25 -22.16
CA ILE A 87 -21.34 -7.18 -21.79
C ILE A 87 -21.08 -7.20 -20.29
N ASP A 88 -22.11 -7.40 -19.47
CA ASP A 88 -21.96 -7.47 -18.02
C ASP A 88 -21.09 -8.68 -17.62
N ALA A 89 -21.33 -9.84 -18.24
CA ALA A 89 -20.48 -11.01 -18.04
C ALA A 89 -19.04 -10.79 -18.56
N LEU A 90 -18.85 -10.05 -19.66
CA LEU A 90 -17.50 -9.69 -20.13
C LEU A 90 -16.78 -8.82 -19.09
N VAL A 91 -17.45 -7.77 -18.62
CA VAL A 91 -16.91 -6.82 -17.64
C VAL A 91 -16.54 -7.56 -16.35
N GLU A 92 -17.43 -8.38 -15.80
CA GLU A 92 -17.16 -9.14 -14.59
C GLU A 92 -15.96 -10.08 -14.74
N ASN A 93 -15.98 -10.95 -15.77
CA ASN A 93 -14.94 -11.96 -15.96
C ASN A 93 -13.56 -11.33 -16.20
N ARG A 94 -13.50 -10.29 -17.05
CA ARG A 94 -12.22 -9.61 -17.35
C ARG A 94 -11.70 -8.80 -16.17
N SER A 95 -12.58 -8.32 -15.29
CA SER A 95 -12.14 -7.58 -14.09
C SER A 95 -11.52 -8.51 -13.06
N ARG A 96 -12.09 -9.69 -12.84
CA ARG A 96 -11.48 -10.72 -11.98
C ARG A 96 -10.18 -11.25 -12.58
N GLU A 97 -10.17 -11.52 -13.89
CA GLU A 97 -8.95 -11.96 -14.59
C GLU A 97 -7.82 -10.90 -14.51
N LEU A 98 -8.17 -9.60 -14.53
CA LEU A 98 -7.20 -8.53 -14.38
C LEU A 98 -6.53 -8.55 -12.99
N TRP A 99 -7.25 -8.86 -11.91
CA TRP A 99 -6.65 -8.97 -10.57
C TRP A 99 -5.54 -10.03 -10.55
N THR A 100 -5.86 -11.25 -10.96
CA THR A 100 -4.91 -12.37 -11.00
C THR A 100 -3.72 -12.08 -11.92
N ARG A 101 -3.98 -11.60 -13.14
CA ARG A 101 -2.90 -11.22 -14.09
C ARG A 101 -2.07 -10.04 -13.58
N GLY A 102 -2.68 -9.13 -12.84
CA GLY A 102 -2.01 -7.99 -12.23
C GLY A 102 -1.00 -8.42 -11.18
N ILE A 103 -1.37 -9.38 -10.32
CA ILE A 103 -0.46 -10.00 -9.36
C ILE A 103 0.70 -10.69 -10.08
N ASP A 104 0.41 -11.52 -11.08
CA ASP A 104 1.42 -12.21 -11.87
C ASP A 104 2.39 -11.22 -12.53
N ALA A 105 1.85 -10.16 -13.16
CA ALA A 105 2.64 -9.12 -13.79
C ALA A 105 3.49 -8.33 -12.79
N ALA A 106 2.93 -8.00 -11.63
CA ALA A 106 3.63 -7.28 -10.58
C ALA A 106 4.84 -8.08 -10.09
N ARG A 107 4.65 -9.38 -9.85
CA ARG A 107 5.69 -10.31 -9.38
C ARG A 107 6.65 -10.72 -10.49
N ALA A 108 6.24 -10.81 -11.76
CA ALA A 108 7.13 -11.18 -12.86
C ALA A 108 8.20 -10.14 -13.18
N MET A 109 8.03 -8.89 -12.72
CA MET A 109 9.07 -7.87 -12.77
C MET A 109 10.23 -8.16 -11.80
N THR A 110 10.11 -9.19 -10.95
CA THR A 110 11.20 -9.74 -10.12
C THR A 110 12.28 -10.36 -11.01
N GLY A 111 13.43 -9.70 -11.09
CA GLY A 111 14.63 -10.27 -11.71
C GLY A 111 15.44 -11.20 -10.79
N GLY A 112 14.91 -11.62 -9.63
CA GLY A 112 15.67 -12.38 -8.62
C GLY A 112 14.83 -12.94 -7.47
N ASP A 113 15.50 -13.66 -6.54
CA ASP A 113 14.92 -14.50 -5.47
C ASP A 113 14.21 -13.73 -4.32
N GLY A 114 13.82 -12.46 -4.50
CA GLY A 114 13.25 -11.61 -3.46
C GLY A 114 11.76 -11.31 -3.64
N LEU A 115 11.06 -11.00 -2.54
CA LEU A 115 9.67 -10.52 -2.55
C LEU A 115 9.62 -9.11 -3.17
N ASP A 116 9.34 -9.01 -4.46
CA ASP A 116 9.12 -7.74 -5.16
C ASP A 116 7.82 -7.77 -5.96
N ALA A 117 7.12 -6.64 -6.00
CA ALA A 117 5.93 -6.47 -6.83
C ALA A 117 5.78 -5.01 -7.27
N ASP A 118 5.47 -4.78 -8.55
CA ASP A 118 5.16 -3.47 -9.09
C ASP A 118 3.65 -3.25 -9.21
N ASP A 119 3.10 -2.26 -8.52
CA ASP A 119 1.67 -1.95 -8.50
C ASP A 119 1.17 -1.23 -9.76
N ARG A 120 2.08 -0.56 -10.47
CA ARG A 120 1.72 0.34 -11.58
C ARG A 120 1.10 -0.38 -12.77
N PRO A 121 1.59 -1.56 -13.24
CA PRO A 121 0.98 -2.26 -14.36
C PRO A 121 -0.51 -2.57 -14.17
N LEU A 122 -0.89 -3.10 -13.01
CA LEU A 122 -2.29 -3.39 -12.69
C LEU A 122 -3.13 -2.11 -12.70
N TYR A 123 -2.65 -1.05 -12.05
CA TYR A 123 -3.35 0.23 -12.01
C TYR A 123 -3.59 0.80 -13.42
N TRP A 124 -2.55 0.86 -14.26
CA TRP A 124 -2.68 1.37 -15.62
C TRP A 124 -3.58 0.51 -16.50
N ALA A 125 -3.59 -0.81 -16.30
CA ALA A 125 -4.41 -1.72 -17.09
C ALA A 125 -5.89 -1.53 -16.74
N ARG A 126 -6.20 -1.35 -15.45
CA ARG A 126 -7.54 -1.02 -14.96
C ARG A 126 -8.06 0.28 -15.57
N LEU A 127 -7.27 1.36 -15.52
CA LEU A 127 -7.66 2.63 -16.13
C LEU A 127 -7.84 2.53 -17.64
N ALA A 128 -7.01 1.73 -18.31
CA ALA A 128 -7.14 1.51 -19.75
C ALA A 128 -8.43 0.73 -20.09
N MET A 129 -8.82 -0.27 -19.29
CA MET A 129 -10.11 -0.95 -19.42
C MET A 129 -11.30 -0.02 -19.16
N ILE A 130 -11.24 0.80 -18.10
CA ILE A 130 -12.29 1.80 -17.81
C ILE A 130 -12.39 2.80 -18.97
N GLY A 131 -11.26 3.26 -19.49
CA GLY A 131 -11.21 4.11 -20.68
C GLY A 131 -11.87 3.46 -21.90
N ALA A 132 -11.53 2.21 -22.21
CA ALA A 132 -12.11 1.46 -23.31
C ALA A 132 -13.65 1.30 -23.16
N LEU A 133 -14.12 0.99 -21.95
CA LEU A 133 -15.53 0.88 -21.62
C LEU A 133 -16.26 2.23 -21.82
N LYS A 134 -15.67 3.34 -21.38
CA LYS A 134 -16.23 4.70 -21.56
C LYS A 134 -16.37 5.05 -23.04
N GLN A 135 -15.34 4.77 -23.84
CA GLN A 135 -15.37 4.99 -25.29
C GLN A 135 -16.46 4.17 -25.98
N TRP A 136 -16.51 2.86 -25.71
CA TRP A 136 -17.53 1.97 -26.27
C TRP A 136 -18.94 2.38 -25.84
N SER A 137 -19.12 2.78 -24.59
CA SER A 137 -20.40 3.18 -24.02
C SER A 137 -20.97 4.44 -24.69
N ALA A 138 -20.10 5.40 -25.02
CA ALA A 138 -20.48 6.62 -25.74
C ALA A 138 -20.99 6.30 -27.16
N GLU A 139 -20.26 5.48 -27.92
CA GLU A 139 -20.65 5.05 -29.27
C GLU A 139 -22.00 4.29 -29.26
N ASN A 140 -22.19 3.42 -28.27
CA ASN A 140 -23.37 2.58 -28.13
C ASN A 140 -24.53 3.24 -27.37
N ARG A 141 -24.39 4.50 -26.94
CA ARG A 141 -25.41 5.27 -26.19
C ARG A 141 -25.88 4.56 -24.91
N VAL A 142 -24.95 3.92 -24.20
CA VAL A 142 -25.20 3.34 -22.87
C VAL A 142 -25.53 4.46 -21.89
N SER A 143 -26.48 4.25 -20.98
CA SER A 143 -26.82 5.27 -19.97
C SER A 143 -25.68 5.48 -18.97
N ASP A 144 -25.59 6.70 -18.43
CA ASP A 144 -24.58 7.03 -17.40
C ASP A 144 -24.68 6.11 -16.17
N GLU A 145 -25.89 5.71 -15.78
CA GLU A 145 -26.14 4.78 -14.68
C GLU A 145 -25.55 3.39 -14.96
N THR A 146 -25.77 2.85 -16.16
CA THR A 146 -25.22 1.54 -16.55
C THR A 146 -23.69 1.60 -16.70
N LEU A 147 -23.15 2.69 -17.26
CA LEU A 147 -21.71 2.91 -17.34
C LEU A 147 -21.08 3.02 -15.94
N ALA A 148 -21.71 3.75 -15.01
CA ALA A 148 -21.24 3.87 -13.64
C ALA A 148 -21.26 2.50 -12.92
N ALA A 149 -22.33 1.72 -13.08
CA ALA A 149 -22.42 0.37 -12.51
C ALA A 149 -21.32 -0.55 -13.04
N ARG A 150 -21.10 -0.60 -14.36
CA ARG A 150 -20.03 -1.40 -14.96
C ARG A 150 -18.63 -0.93 -14.57
N THR A 151 -18.42 0.39 -14.47
CA THR A 151 -17.15 0.95 -13.98
C THR A 151 -16.89 0.54 -12.53
N ALA A 152 -17.91 0.57 -11.67
CA ALA A 152 -17.80 0.12 -10.29
C ALA A 152 -17.48 -1.38 -10.19
N VAL A 153 -17.99 -2.21 -11.11
CA VAL A 153 -17.61 -3.63 -11.22
C VAL A 153 -16.13 -3.77 -11.58
N ILE A 154 -15.64 -3.03 -12.60
CA ILE A 154 -14.21 -3.04 -12.94
C ILE A 154 -13.37 -2.64 -11.74
N ASP A 155 -13.70 -1.50 -11.12
CA ASP A 155 -12.95 -1.00 -9.96
C ASP A 155 -12.90 -2.02 -8.82
N ARG A 156 -14.05 -2.59 -8.40
CA ARG A 156 -14.09 -3.52 -7.27
C ARG A 156 -13.33 -4.82 -7.55
N LEU A 157 -13.64 -5.49 -8.66
CA LEU A 157 -13.15 -6.86 -8.90
C LEU A 157 -11.68 -6.88 -9.32
N SER A 158 -11.22 -5.87 -10.06
CA SER A 158 -9.79 -5.78 -10.42
C SER A 158 -8.90 -5.33 -9.24
N ARG A 159 -9.46 -5.17 -8.04
CA ARG A 159 -8.77 -4.79 -6.80
C ARG A 159 -8.73 -5.90 -5.76
N GLY A 160 -9.23 -7.09 -6.08
CA GLY A 160 -9.31 -8.21 -5.12
C GLY A 160 -10.33 -7.97 -4.00
N GLN A 161 -11.23 -6.99 -4.12
CA GLN A 161 -12.20 -6.71 -3.05
C GLN A 161 -13.27 -7.80 -2.91
N ASP A 162 -13.39 -8.68 -3.89
CA ASP A 162 -14.24 -9.86 -3.92
C ASP A 162 -13.48 -11.15 -3.57
N THR A 163 -12.16 -11.09 -3.35
CA THR A 163 -11.33 -12.22 -2.95
C THR A 163 -11.01 -12.24 -1.45
N LEU A 164 -11.49 -11.24 -0.70
CA LEU A 164 -11.47 -11.23 0.76
C LEU A 164 -12.55 -12.17 1.31
N ASP A 165 -12.22 -13.44 1.39
CA ASP A 165 -13.10 -14.54 1.80
C ASP A 165 -12.34 -15.55 2.67
N PRO A 166 -12.26 -15.32 3.99
CA PRO A 166 -11.61 -16.25 4.91
C PRO A 166 -12.22 -17.66 4.91
N ASP A 167 -13.54 -17.78 4.70
CA ASP A 167 -14.24 -19.06 4.68
C ASP A 167 -13.87 -19.93 3.47
N ALA A 168 -13.29 -19.33 2.42
CA ALA A 168 -12.79 -20.04 1.25
C ALA A 168 -11.37 -20.62 1.43
N SER A 169 -10.65 -20.25 2.50
CA SER A 169 -9.31 -20.79 2.76
C SER A 169 -9.37 -22.07 3.61
N GLU A 170 -8.41 -22.98 3.38
CA GLU A 170 -8.16 -24.13 4.26
C GLU A 170 -7.24 -23.77 5.45
N ARG A 171 -6.91 -22.48 5.59
CA ARG A 171 -5.95 -21.92 6.55
C ARG A 171 -6.59 -20.75 7.28
N ASP A 172 -6.02 -20.41 8.42
CA ASP A 172 -6.29 -19.13 9.07
C ASP A 172 -5.88 -17.98 8.13
N VAL A 173 -6.55 -16.83 8.24
CA VAL A 173 -6.37 -15.73 7.29
C VAL A 173 -5.95 -14.44 7.98
N ALA A 174 -4.96 -13.75 7.42
CA ALA A 174 -4.66 -12.35 7.73
C ALA A 174 -5.13 -11.46 6.57
N VAL A 175 -5.88 -10.39 6.86
CA VAL A 175 -6.36 -9.46 5.82
C VAL A 175 -5.47 -8.24 5.75
N ILE A 176 -5.00 -7.88 4.56
CA ILE A 176 -4.27 -6.62 4.34
C ILE A 176 -4.90 -5.75 3.26
N THR A 177 -4.74 -4.44 3.37
CA THR A 177 -5.17 -3.52 2.31
C THR A 177 -4.03 -2.62 1.85
N GLY A 178 -4.05 -2.23 0.58
CA GLY A 178 -3.15 -1.23 0.01
C GLY A 178 -3.89 -0.19 -0.83
N PHE A 179 -3.16 0.79 -1.34
CA PHE A 179 -3.70 1.82 -2.24
C PHE A 179 -3.08 1.77 -3.62
N ASP A 180 -3.87 2.21 -4.60
CA ASP A 180 -3.36 2.59 -5.92
C ASP A 180 -2.29 3.71 -5.86
N PRO A 181 -1.48 3.86 -6.93
CA PRO A 181 -0.68 5.06 -7.16
C PRO A 181 -1.49 6.36 -7.12
N PHE A 182 -0.84 7.44 -6.68
CA PHE A 182 -1.41 8.79 -6.62
C PHE A 182 -0.38 9.87 -7.01
N SER A 183 -0.81 11.13 -7.12
CA SER A 183 0.02 12.26 -7.60
C SER A 183 0.50 12.12 -9.06
N LEU A 184 -0.23 11.33 -9.86
CA LEU A 184 0.18 10.86 -11.19
C LEU A 184 0.17 11.93 -12.27
N ARG A 185 -0.58 13.03 -12.08
CA ARG A 185 -0.50 14.17 -12.99
C ARG A 185 0.86 14.84 -12.98
N SER A 186 1.49 14.88 -11.80
CA SER A 186 2.84 15.43 -11.63
C SER A 186 3.88 14.41 -12.07
N GLU A 187 3.68 13.14 -11.71
CA GLU A 187 4.62 12.08 -12.00
C GLU A 187 3.90 10.74 -12.27
N PRO A 188 3.62 10.39 -13.54
CA PRO A 188 2.91 9.15 -13.90
C PRO A 188 3.74 7.87 -13.67
N ARG A 189 4.98 8.00 -13.17
CA ARG A 189 5.84 6.86 -12.80
C ARG A 189 5.77 6.52 -11.32
N ILE A 190 5.08 7.31 -10.49
CA ILE A 190 4.93 7.03 -9.07
C ILE A 190 4.33 5.63 -8.88
N SER A 191 4.96 4.87 -8.00
CA SER A 191 4.47 3.60 -7.45
C SER A 191 4.04 3.87 -6.01
N ASN A 192 3.08 3.10 -5.51
CA ASN A 192 2.66 3.15 -4.11
C ASN A 192 3.19 1.90 -3.38
N PRO A 193 4.04 2.05 -2.35
CA PRO A 193 4.56 0.90 -1.61
C PRO A 193 3.45 0.05 -0.99
N SER A 194 2.33 0.64 -0.55
CA SER A 194 1.20 -0.13 0.00
C SER A 194 0.52 -1.01 -1.06
N GLY A 195 0.41 -0.53 -2.30
CA GLY A 195 -0.10 -1.32 -3.42
C GLY A 195 0.85 -2.45 -3.80
N ALA A 196 2.16 -2.17 -3.81
CA ALA A 196 3.20 -3.16 -4.05
C ALA A 196 3.19 -4.27 -2.97
N ILE A 197 3.04 -3.91 -1.70
CA ILE A 197 2.91 -4.87 -0.59
C ILE A 197 1.70 -5.78 -0.78
N ALA A 198 0.53 -5.21 -1.05
CA ALA A 198 -0.69 -5.99 -1.25
C ALA A 198 -0.51 -7.02 -2.37
N LEU A 199 0.04 -6.62 -3.52
CA LEU A 199 0.29 -7.54 -4.64
C LEU A 199 1.41 -8.54 -4.37
N ALA A 200 2.43 -8.18 -3.60
CA ALA A 200 3.51 -9.09 -3.23
C ALA A 200 3.04 -10.18 -2.27
N LEU A 201 2.12 -9.85 -1.36
CA LEU A 201 1.73 -10.73 -0.26
C LEU A 201 0.40 -11.47 -0.47
N ASP A 202 -0.44 -11.09 -1.44
CA ASP A 202 -1.71 -11.81 -1.70
C ASP A 202 -1.49 -13.32 -1.97
N GLY A 203 -2.12 -14.19 -1.19
CA GLY A 203 -1.95 -15.64 -1.24
C GLY A 203 -0.61 -16.17 -0.71
N GLU A 204 0.27 -15.31 -0.18
CA GLU A 204 1.45 -15.79 0.56
C GLU A 204 1.00 -16.44 1.87
N VAL A 205 1.71 -17.49 2.28
CA VAL A 205 1.48 -18.19 3.54
C VAL A 205 2.64 -17.90 4.48
N ILE A 206 2.33 -17.49 5.71
CA ILE A 206 3.28 -17.25 6.79
C ILE A 206 3.01 -18.14 7.99
N ASP A 207 4.01 -18.29 8.86
CA ASP A 207 3.84 -19.05 10.10
C ASP A 207 3.04 -18.21 11.10
N GLY A 208 1.91 -18.74 11.55
CA GLY A 208 1.14 -18.23 12.69
C GLY A 208 1.33 -19.10 13.94
N PRO A 209 0.81 -18.66 15.10
CA PRO A 209 0.95 -19.40 16.35
C PRO A 209 0.23 -20.74 16.35
N ASN A 210 -0.90 -20.85 15.62
CA ASN A 210 -1.75 -22.04 15.58
C ASN A 210 -1.61 -22.86 14.28
N GLY A 211 -0.82 -22.36 13.32
CA GLY A 211 -0.64 -22.99 12.04
C GLY A 211 -0.27 -21.98 10.95
N PRO A 212 -0.18 -22.44 9.69
CA PRO A 212 0.09 -21.55 8.57
C PRO A 212 -1.09 -20.60 8.31
N VAL A 213 -0.80 -19.32 8.14
CA VAL A 213 -1.77 -18.24 7.89
C VAL A 213 -1.62 -17.74 6.45
N GLU A 214 -2.72 -17.74 5.68
CA GLU A 214 -2.78 -17.15 4.34
C GLU A 214 -3.04 -15.64 4.42
N ILE A 215 -2.34 -14.86 3.62
CA ILE A 215 -2.58 -13.41 3.51
C ILE A 215 -3.57 -13.16 2.36
N GLN A 216 -4.70 -12.54 2.65
CA GLN A 216 -5.64 -12.05 1.64
C GLN A 216 -5.54 -10.53 1.52
N ALA A 217 -5.41 -10.01 0.31
CA ALA A 217 -5.18 -8.59 0.07
C ALA A 217 -6.24 -7.94 -0.83
N ALA A 218 -6.51 -6.66 -0.59
CA ALA A 218 -7.29 -5.83 -1.49
C ALA A 218 -6.68 -4.44 -1.68
N LEU A 219 -6.89 -3.86 -2.86
CA LEU A 219 -6.51 -2.48 -3.18
C LEU A 219 -7.68 -1.52 -3.06
N PHE A 220 -7.39 -0.25 -2.74
CA PHE A 220 -8.35 0.84 -2.72
C PHE A 220 -7.88 2.02 -3.60
N PRO A 221 -8.82 2.73 -4.25
CA PRO A 221 -8.49 3.91 -5.04
C PRO A 221 -8.19 5.11 -4.13
N VAL A 222 -7.36 6.03 -4.62
CA VAL A 222 -7.14 7.32 -3.96
C VAL A 222 -8.18 8.33 -4.45
N ARG A 223 -9.45 8.13 -4.07
CA ARG A 223 -10.62 8.91 -4.50
C ARG A 223 -11.68 9.05 -3.40
N TRP A 224 -12.17 10.26 -3.16
CA TRP A 224 -13.12 10.57 -2.08
C TRP A 224 -14.50 9.95 -2.27
N ARG A 225 -14.97 9.88 -3.52
CA ARG A 225 -16.32 9.39 -3.83
C ARG A 225 -16.48 7.91 -3.46
N ASP A 226 -15.50 7.07 -3.77
CA ASP A 226 -15.58 5.63 -3.53
C ASP A 226 -15.69 5.31 -2.04
N PHE A 227 -14.96 6.05 -1.21
CA PHE A 227 -15.05 5.95 0.24
C PHE A 227 -16.41 6.47 0.75
N GLY A 228 -16.91 7.57 0.17
CA GLY A 228 -18.24 8.11 0.49
C GLY A 228 -19.38 7.16 0.11
N ASP A 229 -19.18 6.36 -0.95
CA ASP A 229 -20.10 5.34 -1.44
C ASP A 229 -19.97 4.00 -0.68
N GLY A 230 -19.10 3.93 0.34
CA GLY A 230 -18.96 2.79 1.24
C GLY A 230 -18.12 1.64 0.70
N MET A 231 -17.16 1.92 -0.20
CA MET A 231 -16.30 0.88 -0.78
C MET A 231 -15.50 0.10 0.28
N VAL A 232 -15.01 0.78 1.33
CA VAL A 232 -14.24 0.13 2.40
C VAL A 232 -15.10 -0.91 3.11
N GLU A 233 -16.31 -0.53 3.51
CA GLU A 233 -17.19 -1.41 4.28
C GLU A 233 -17.75 -2.54 3.40
N LYS A 234 -18.08 -2.26 2.13
CA LYS A 234 -18.49 -3.29 1.16
C LYS A 234 -17.41 -4.34 0.92
N ALA A 235 -16.13 -3.96 0.95
CA ALA A 235 -15.01 -4.86 0.73
C ALA A 235 -14.67 -5.67 1.99
N LEU A 236 -14.67 -5.03 3.18
CA LEU A 236 -14.20 -5.68 4.42
C LEU A 236 -15.28 -6.43 5.19
N THR A 237 -16.56 -6.07 5.04
CA THR A 237 -17.66 -6.73 5.78
C THR A 237 -17.72 -8.24 5.56
N PRO A 238 -17.57 -8.78 4.32
CA PRO A 238 -17.54 -10.22 4.11
C PRO A 238 -16.47 -10.93 4.95
N ALA A 239 -15.23 -10.42 4.92
CA ALA A 239 -14.14 -11.01 5.71
C ALA A 239 -14.36 -10.88 7.22
N PHE A 240 -14.83 -9.72 7.69
CA PHE A 240 -15.04 -9.51 9.13
C PHE A 240 -16.27 -10.24 9.68
N SER A 241 -17.18 -10.69 8.82
CA SER A 241 -18.38 -11.44 9.20
C SER A 241 -18.29 -12.93 8.83
N ALA A 242 -17.12 -13.39 8.39
CA ALA A 242 -16.86 -14.78 8.05
C ALA A 242 -16.96 -15.68 9.29
N GLU A 243 -17.30 -16.96 9.08
CA GLU A 243 -17.29 -17.95 10.17
C GLU A 243 -15.87 -18.11 10.73
N ASN A 244 -14.89 -18.16 9.83
CA ASN A 244 -13.46 -18.10 10.14
C ASN A 244 -13.01 -16.62 10.14
N THR A 245 -13.33 -15.90 11.21
CA THR A 245 -12.90 -14.51 11.37
C THR A 245 -11.36 -14.41 11.21
N PRO A 246 -10.81 -13.41 10.49
CA PRO A 246 -9.37 -13.27 10.30
C PRO A 246 -8.59 -13.21 11.62
N GLU A 247 -7.34 -13.67 11.61
CA GLU A 247 -6.40 -13.58 12.75
C GLU A 247 -6.00 -12.14 13.07
N LEU A 248 -5.92 -11.30 12.03
CA LEU A 248 -5.67 -9.87 12.14
C LEU A 248 -6.07 -9.15 10.84
N PHE A 249 -6.11 -7.81 10.90
CA PHE A 249 -6.09 -7.00 9.69
C PHE A 249 -5.15 -5.80 9.75
N PHE A 250 -4.46 -5.53 8.64
CA PHE A 250 -3.67 -4.30 8.46
C PHE A 250 -4.28 -3.47 7.33
N THR A 251 -4.59 -2.21 7.63
CA THR A 251 -4.69 -1.21 6.56
C THR A 251 -3.31 -0.60 6.33
N ILE A 252 -2.83 -0.56 5.08
CA ILE A 252 -1.46 -0.13 4.78
C ILE A 252 -1.51 1.09 3.86
N SER A 253 -0.66 2.08 4.13
CA SER A 253 -0.55 3.28 3.31
C SER A 253 0.87 3.78 3.23
N GLN A 254 1.19 4.52 2.18
CA GLN A 254 2.47 5.22 2.11
C GLN A 254 2.52 6.35 3.14
N GLY A 255 3.55 6.35 3.99
CA GLY A 255 3.79 7.38 4.98
C GLY A 255 4.89 8.36 4.56
N ARG A 256 5.94 8.43 5.39
CA ARG A 256 7.05 9.39 5.27
C ARG A 256 8.39 8.67 5.08
N PRO A 257 9.45 9.35 4.62
CA PRO A 257 10.71 8.69 4.29
C PRO A 257 11.35 7.96 5.47
N ASN A 258 11.97 6.82 5.18
CA ASN A 258 12.89 6.09 6.06
C ASN A 258 12.31 5.52 7.36
N GLN A 259 10.99 5.42 7.51
CA GLN A 259 10.37 4.81 8.70
C GLN A 259 8.99 4.21 8.42
N PHE A 260 8.63 3.22 9.22
CA PHE A 260 7.25 2.80 9.43
C PHE A 260 6.65 3.54 10.62
N ASP A 261 5.34 3.76 10.57
CA ASP A 261 4.55 4.28 11.69
C ASP A 261 3.35 3.36 11.91
N LEU A 262 3.22 2.87 13.14
CA LEU A 262 2.05 2.11 13.60
C LEU A 262 1.09 3.11 14.23
N GLU A 263 0.00 3.44 13.55
CA GLU A 263 -0.91 4.49 14.01
C GLU A 263 -1.79 3.97 15.15
N ALA A 264 -1.83 4.71 16.25
CA ALA A 264 -2.64 4.40 17.40
C ALA A 264 -4.11 4.83 17.22
N PHE A 265 -4.33 6.01 16.63
CA PHE A 265 -5.63 6.66 16.58
C PHE A 265 -5.96 7.17 15.17
N ASN A 266 -7.19 6.93 14.72
CA ASN A 266 -7.71 7.38 13.43
C ASN A 266 -8.89 8.33 13.63
N GLY A 267 -8.97 9.40 12.84
CA GLY A 267 -9.95 10.46 13.00
C GLY A 267 -11.06 10.44 11.95
N ALA A 268 -12.27 10.83 12.34
CA ALA A 268 -13.46 10.91 11.47
C ALA A 268 -13.43 12.07 10.46
N TRP A 269 -12.26 12.60 10.08
CA TRP A 269 -12.12 13.85 9.32
C TRP A 269 -11.42 13.63 7.98
N ARG A 270 -11.93 14.30 6.94
CA ARG A 270 -11.34 14.44 5.61
C ARG A 270 -10.72 15.83 5.45
N GLY A 271 -9.47 15.83 5.00
CA GLY A 271 -8.71 16.98 4.60
C GLY A 271 -9.05 17.45 3.20
N GLY A 272 -8.99 18.77 2.97
CA GLY A 272 -9.34 19.40 1.69
C GLY A 272 -8.33 19.20 0.57
N PHE A 273 -7.53 18.13 0.59
CA PHE A 273 -6.54 17.82 -0.44
C PHE A 273 -7.18 17.15 -1.65
N VAL A 274 -6.51 17.31 -2.78
CA VAL A 274 -6.95 16.83 -4.08
C VAL A 274 -6.71 15.31 -4.23
N ASP A 275 -7.74 14.58 -4.64
CA ASP A 275 -7.66 13.16 -4.96
C ASP A 275 -7.24 12.90 -6.43
N ASN A 276 -7.20 11.64 -6.85
CA ASN A 276 -6.80 11.30 -8.21
C ASN A 276 -7.77 11.80 -9.30
N GLU A 277 -9.04 12.03 -8.97
CA GLU A 277 -10.04 12.64 -9.86
C GLU A 277 -10.04 14.17 -9.81
N LEU A 278 -9.07 14.76 -9.10
CA LEU A 278 -8.94 16.18 -8.85
C LEU A 278 -10.05 16.80 -8.00
N VAL A 279 -10.66 16.00 -7.13
CA VAL A 279 -11.71 16.42 -6.21
C VAL A 279 -11.14 16.67 -4.83
N CYS A 280 -11.63 17.71 -4.16
CA CYS A 280 -11.31 18.02 -2.77
C CYS A 280 -12.56 17.81 -1.91
N TYR A 281 -12.38 17.30 -0.69
CA TYR A 281 -13.45 17.22 0.30
C TYR A 281 -12.90 17.54 1.68
N GLN A 282 -13.39 18.61 2.31
CA GLN A 282 -13.06 18.96 3.69
C GLN A 282 -14.30 18.82 4.57
N GLY A 283 -14.26 17.98 5.59
CA GLY A 283 -15.39 17.75 6.48
C GLY A 283 -15.31 16.43 7.21
N ILE A 284 -16.35 16.09 7.97
CA ILE A 284 -16.46 14.75 8.56
C ILE A 284 -16.52 13.69 7.44
N ALA A 285 -15.85 12.57 7.61
CA ALA A 285 -15.92 11.42 6.72
C ALA A 285 -17.36 10.88 6.72
N PRO A 286 -18.08 10.94 5.59
CA PRO A 286 -19.49 10.58 5.54
C PRO A 286 -19.65 9.05 5.57
N ILE A 287 -20.48 8.53 6.47
CA ILE A 287 -20.85 7.11 6.46
C ILE A 287 -22.14 6.96 5.64
N PRO A 288 -22.14 6.21 4.53
CA PRO A 288 -23.33 6.05 3.70
C PRO A 288 -24.43 5.26 4.43
N ALA A 289 -25.67 5.52 4.05
CA ALA A 289 -26.81 4.79 4.58
C ALA A 289 -26.71 3.29 4.25
N GLY A 290 -27.12 2.44 5.20
CA GLY A 290 -27.15 0.98 5.02
C GLY A 290 -25.81 0.28 5.27
N VAL A 291 -24.75 1.01 5.60
CA VAL A 291 -23.48 0.43 6.07
C VAL A 291 -23.51 0.23 7.59
N THR A 292 -23.02 -0.93 8.04
CA THR A 292 -22.83 -1.23 9.46
C THR A 292 -21.83 -0.27 10.08
N THR A 293 -22.22 0.43 11.15
CA THR A 293 -21.40 1.44 11.80
C THR A 293 -21.84 1.69 13.25
N VAL A 294 -21.00 2.37 14.02
CA VAL A 294 -21.33 2.82 15.38
C VAL A 294 -22.16 4.10 15.33
N SER A 295 -23.24 4.18 16.11
CA SER A 295 -24.11 5.35 16.20
C SER A 295 -24.25 5.86 17.64
N PRO A 296 -24.00 7.16 17.92
CA PRO A 296 -23.52 8.18 16.97
C PRO A 296 -22.10 7.88 16.47
N GLN A 297 -21.75 8.43 15.29
CA GLN A 297 -20.42 8.26 14.68
C GLN A 297 -19.34 8.79 15.65
N PRO A 298 -18.38 7.94 16.09
CA PRO A 298 -17.32 8.37 17.00
C PRO A 298 -16.32 9.26 16.27
N GLN A 299 -15.73 10.23 16.99
CA GLN A 299 -14.70 11.11 16.40
C GLN A 299 -13.37 10.39 16.17
N TRP A 300 -13.09 9.38 16.99
CA TRP A 300 -11.84 8.66 17.02
C TRP A 300 -12.10 7.17 17.10
N THR A 301 -11.22 6.39 16.49
CA THR A 301 -11.12 4.93 16.62
C THR A 301 -9.69 4.58 16.98
N GLU A 302 -9.48 3.43 17.63
CA GLU A 302 -8.16 3.01 18.12
C GLU A 302 -7.70 1.71 17.46
N SER A 303 -6.39 1.63 17.22
CA SER A 303 -5.71 0.41 16.80
C SER A 303 -5.64 -0.61 17.93
N THR A 304 -6.00 -1.85 17.64
CA THR A 304 -5.86 -3.01 18.54
C THR A 304 -4.61 -3.84 18.21
N LEU A 305 -3.75 -3.36 17.32
CA LEU A 305 -2.47 -4.02 17.03
C LEU A 305 -1.56 -4.05 18.27
N PRO A 306 -0.74 -5.11 18.44
CA PRO A 306 0.25 -5.21 19.51
C PRO A 306 1.49 -4.33 19.20
N ARG A 307 1.28 -3.02 19.09
CA ARG A 307 2.26 -2.05 18.56
C ARG A 307 3.58 -2.05 19.30
N GLU A 308 3.56 -2.17 20.64
CA GLU A 308 4.78 -2.20 21.45
C GLU A 308 5.67 -3.40 21.11
N ALA A 309 5.06 -4.60 20.97
CA ALA A 309 5.78 -5.80 20.59
C ALA A 309 6.30 -5.71 19.15
N MET A 310 5.49 -5.23 18.22
CA MET A 310 5.89 -5.02 16.82
C MET A 310 7.11 -4.09 16.70
N VAL A 311 7.15 -3.00 17.47
CA VAL A 311 8.32 -2.10 17.52
C VAL A 311 9.55 -2.81 18.09
N ALA A 312 9.39 -3.61 19.15
CA ALA A 312 10.50 -4.32 19.79
C ALA A 312 11.08 -5.43 18.88
N ASP A 313 10.23 -6.25 18.27
CA ASP A 313 10.62 -7.40 17.44
C ASP A 313 11.29 -6.98 16.12
N THR A 314 10.95 -5.79 15.63
CA THR A 314 11.52 -5.22 14.40
C THR A 314 12.65 -4.21 14.67
N ALA A 315 13.16 -4.15 15.92
CA ALA A 315 14.30 -3.32 16.24
C ALA A 315 15.54 -3.72 15.41
N GLY A 316 16.25 -2.72 14.86
CA GLY A 316 17.46 -2.92 14.07
C GLY A 316 17.23 -3.42 12.63
N LYS A 317 15.97 -3.53 12.18
CA LYS A 317 15.62 -3.74 10.76
C LYS A 317 15.94 -2.48 9.93
N PRO A 318 15.97 -2.57 8.57
CA PRO A 318 16.42 -1.48 7.71
C PRO A 318 15.70 -0.15 7.94
N PHE A 319 14.40 -0.19 8.25
CA PHE A 319 13.60 0.99 8.57
C PHE A 319 13.22 1.00 10.05
N ALA A 320 13.27 2.17 10.69
CA ALA A 320 12.75 2.31 12.05
C ALA A 320 11.23 2.12 12.06
N VAL A 321 10.70 1.45 13.09
CA VAL A 321 9.26 1.29 13.32
C VAL A 321 8.88 2.12 14.54
N ASN A 322 7.92 3.02 14.39
CA ASN A 322 7.52 3.93 15.46
C ASN A 322 6.10 3.65 15.89
N ASP A 323 5.87 3.65 17.20
CA ASP A 323 4.52 3.72 17.75
C ASP A 323 4.01 5.17 17.67
N ARG A 324 3.07 5.44 16.75
CA ARG A 324 2.63 6.80 16.43
C ARG A 324 1.29 7.10 17.09
N ARG A 325 1.35 7.90 18.15
CA ARG A 325 0.18 8.23 19.00
C ARG A 325 -0.40 9.62 18.81
N SER A 326 0.26 10.51 18.07
CA SER A 326 -0.20 11.89 18.01
C SER A 326 -1.47 12.05 17.18
N VAL A 327 -2.27 13.05 17.50
CA VAL A 327 -3.42 13.48 16.70
C VAL A 327 -3.50 15.00 16.65
N THR A 328 -4.34 15.53 15.75
CA THR A 328 -4.76 16.94 15.77
C THR A 328 -6.25 17.00 16.07
N GLU A 329 -6.63 17.76 17.09
CA GLU A 329 -8.00 17.83 17.58
C GLU A 329 -8.52 19.26 17.69
N LEU A 330 -9.85 19.37 17.83
CA LEU A 330 -10.54 20.57 18.31
C LEU A 330 -11.29 20.32 19.61
N PRO A 331 -11.64 21.37 20.36
CA PRO A 331 -12.52 21.27 21.52
C PRO A 331 -13.84 20.56 21.20
N GLY A 332 -14.36 19.78 22.16
CA GLY A 332 -15.58 18.98 21.99
C GLY A 332 -16.87 19.78 21.75
N ASP A 333 -16.88 21.06 22.12
CA ASP A 333 -17.98 21.99 21.89
C ASP A 333 -17.90 22.69 20.51
N THR A 334 -16.94 22.30 19.66
CA THR A 334 -16.83 22.80 18.30
C THR A 334 -18.07 22.43 17.49
N PRO A 335 -18.78 23.41 16.88
CA PRO A 335 -19.92 23.12 16.03
C PRO A 335 -19.55 22.25 14.82
N ALA A 336 -20.51 21.44 14.36
CA ALA A 336 -20.34 20.65 13.15
C ALA A 336 -19.96 21.56 11.96
N THR A 337 -18.94 21.15 11.22
CA THR A 337 -18.47 21.87 10.04
C THR A 337 -19.20 21.34 8.82
N GLU A 338 -19.93 22.20 8.11
CA GLU A 338 -20.52 21.85 6.82
C GLU A 338 -19.43 21.42 5.82
N PRO A 339 -19.62 20.31 5.08
CA PRO A 339 -18.65 19.85 4.11
C PRO A 339 -18.33 20.90 3.04
N ARG A 340 -17.05 21.00 2.66
CA ARG A 340 -16.57 21.87 1.58
C ARG A 340 -15.95 21.02 0.48
N LEU A 341 -16.42 21.21 -0.75
CA LEU A 341 -15.96 20.45 -1.92
C LEU A 341 -14.86 21.16 -2.74
N GLY A 342 -14.39 22.32 -2.27
CA GLY A 342 -13.33 23.10 -2.92
C GLY A 342 -12.01 22.94 -2.17
N CYS A 343 -10.90 22.91 -2.91
CA CYS A 343 -9.56 22.87 -2.32
C CYS A 343 -9.31 24.21 -1.61
N PRO A 344 -9.16 24.22 -0.27
CA PRO A 344 -8.89 25.44 0.46
C PRO A 344 -7.46 25.94 0.16
N ALA A 345 -7.19 27.20 0.43
CA ALA A 345 -5.82 27.70 0.41
C ALA A 345 -5.00 27.00 1.51
N ASP A 346 -3.72 26.73 1.26
CA ASP A 346 -2.83 25.92 2.13
C ASP A 346 -2.87 26.30 3.62
N SER A 347 -3.10 27.58 3.95
CA SER A 347 -3.16 28.07 5.33
C SER A 347 -4.43 27.67 6.11
N ALA A 348 -5.42 27.05 5.48
CA ALA A 348 -6.69 26.63 6.10
C ALA A 348 -6.80 25.10 6.28
N LEU A 349 -5.69 24.38 6.04
CA LEU A 349 -5.60 22.94 6.21
C LEU A 349 -5.11 22.65 7.64
N ASN A 350 -5.87 21.85 8.39
CA ASN A 350 -5.48 21.32 9.70
C ASN A 350 -5.29 22.32 10.85
N GLU A 351 -6.10 23.39 10.91
CA GLU A 351 -6.20 24.18 12.13
C GLU A 351 -6.72 23.31 13.30
N GLY A 352 -5.90 23.18 14.35
CA GLY A 352 -6.24 22.43 15.56
C GLY A 352 -5.10 22.36 16.57
N THR A 353 -5.34 21.68 17.69
CA THR A 353 -4.32 21.44 18.73
C THR A 353 -3.67 20.08 18.48
N GLN A 354 -2.36 20.05 18.34
CA GLN A 354 -1.61 18.80 18.29
C GLN A 354 -1.51 18.18 19.69
N ARG A 355 -1.80 16.89 19.79
CA ARG A 355 -1.62 16.07 20.98
C ARG A 355 -0.61 14.99 20.66
N GLU A 356 0.40 14.80 21.49
CA GLU A 356 1.43 13.78 21.25
C GLU A 356 0.99 12.37 21.65
N ASP A 357 0.04 12.26 22.57
CA ASP A 357 -0.36 10.99 23.19
C ASP A 357 -1.88 10.79 23.14
N GLY A 358 -2.42 10.77 21.93
CA GLY A 358 -3.83 10.51 21.67
C GLY A 358 -4.78 11.70 21.88
N PRO A 359 -6.06 11.52 21.51
CA PRO A 359 -7.08 12.55 21.63
C PRO A 359 -7.50 12.77 23.09
N SER A 360 -7.88 14.00 23.41
CA SER A 360 -8.58 14.32 24.65
C SER A 360 -10.00 13.75 24.61
N GLU A 361 -10.51 13.36 25.78
CA GLU A 361 -11.88 12.87 25.92
C GLU A 361 -12.90 13.89 25.37
N GLY A 362 -13.80 13.41 24.50
CA GLY A 362 -14.84 14.22 23.88
C GLY A 362 -14.37 15.22 22.82
N SER A 363 -13.10 15.22 22.43
CA SER A 363 -12.57 16.09 21.38
C SER A 363 -13.13 15.76 19.99
N VAL A 364 -13.05 16.74 19.08
CA VAL A 364 -13.46 16.62 17.68
C VAL A 364 -12.24 16.37 16.79
N ALA A 365 -12.36 15.43 15.85
CA ALA A 365 -11.25 15.07 14.98
C ALA A 365 -10.90 16.14 13.94
N ARG A 366 -9.59 16.34 13.74
CA ARG A 366 -9.03 17.09 12.61
C ARG A 366 -7.95 16.33 11.86
N ALA A 367 -7.13 15.54 12.54
CA ALA A 367 -6.24 14.58 11.90
C ALA A 367 -5.95 13.42 12.84
N GLY A 368 -6.00 12.18 12.36
CA GLY A 368 -5.46 11.03 13.07
C GLY A 368 -3.93 10.97 12.99
N GLY A 369 -3.34 9.89 13.47
CA GLY A 369 -1.89 9.69 13.39
C GLY A 369 -1.37 9.70 11.95
N GLY A 370 -2.18 9.17 11.04
CA GLY A 370 -1.99 9.17 9.59
C GLY A 370 -2.30 10.47 8.85
N GLY A 371 -2.66 11.54 9.57
CA GLY A 371 -3.12 12.80 8.98
C GLY A 371 -4.64 12.83 8.78
N ASP A 372 -5.08 13.58 7.76
CA ASP A 372 -6.49 13.82 7.42
C ASP A 372 -6.84 13.35 6.00
N TYR A 373 -5.93 12.67 5.31
CA TYR A 373 -6.15 12.19 3.95
C TYR A 373 -6.78 10.77 3.92
N LEU A 374 -6.88 10.17 2.73
CA LEU A 374 -7.51 8.85 2.53
C LEU A 374 -6.83 7.71 3.31
N SER A 375 -5.55 7.82 3.66
CA SER A 375 -4.86 6.85 4.53
C SER A 375 -5.45 6.81 5.94
N ASN A 376 -5.70 7.97 6.54
CA ASN A 376 -6.45 8.07 7.80
C ASN A 376 -7.89 7.57 7.63
N GLU A 377 -8.55 7.87 6.51
CA GLU A 377 -9.95 7.48 6.32
C GLU A 377 -10.12 5.95 6.22
N ILE A 378 -9.25 5.23 5.49
CA ILE A 378 -9.36 3.76 5.43
C ILE A 378 -9.15 3.14 6.81
N ALA A 379 -8.20 3.67 7.58
CA ALA A 379 -7.91 3.23 8.92
C ALA A 379 -9.10 3.44 9.85
N TYR A 380 -9.68 4.64 9.81
CA TYR A 380 -10.87 5.01 10.58
C TYR A 380 -12.06 4.13 10.22
N ARG A 381 -12.33 3.91 8.93
CA ARG A 381 -13.48 3.10 8.49
C ARG A 381 -13.31 1.62 8.83
N ALA A 382 -12.13 1.05 8.63
CA ALA A 382 -11.87 -0.36 8.93
C ALA A 382 -11.97 -0.65 10.43
N THR A 383 -11.38 0.21 11.28
CA THR A 383 -11.48 0.08 12.74
C THR A 383 -12.90 0.39 13.26
N LEU A 384 -13.60 1.36 12.67
CA LEU A 384 -15.00 1.62 12.98
C LEU A 384 -15.91 0.44 12.62
N LEU A 385 -15.65 -0.23 11.49
CA LEU A 385 -16.38 -1.43 11.07
C LEU A 385 -16.12 -2.59 12.02
N ARG A 386 -14.85 -2.86 12.39
CA ARG A 386 -14.47 -3.83 13.42
C ARG A 386 -15.28 -3.60 14.70
N ASP A 387 -15.29 -2.36 15.19
CA ASP A 387 -15.99 -1.99 16.43
C ASP A 387 -17.51 -2.14 16.29
N ALA A 388 -18.07 -1.77 15.14
CA ALA A 388 -19.50 -1.89 14.85
C ALA A 388 -19.98 -3.35 14.77
N LEU A 389 -19.09 -4.27 14.38
CA LEU A 389 -19.33 -5.72 14.36
C LEU A 389 -19.05 -6.40 15.71
N GLY A 390 -18.56 -5.66 16.71
CA GLY A 390 -18.25 -6.19 18.04
C GLY A 390 -16.96 -7.01 18.10
N LEU A 391 -16.07 -6.87 17.11
CA LEU A 391 -14.82 -7.61 16.99
C LEU A 391 -13.68 -6.92 17.77
N THR A 392 -13.92 -6.58 19.04
CA THR A 392 -12.95 -5.80 19.83
C THR A 392 -11.63 -6.52 20.08
N ASP A 393 -11.66 -7.84 20.02
CA ASP A 393 -10.48 -8.70 20.22
C ASP A 393 -9.71 -8.96 18.92
N LEU A 394 -10.26 -8.60 17.74
CA LEU A 394 -9.57 -8.72 16.46
C LEU A 394 -8.42 -7.69 16.39
N PRO A 395 -7.15 -8.12 16.34
CA PRO A 395 -6.01 -7.22 16.18
C PRO A 395 -6.09 -6.52 14.83
N GLY A 396 -6.12 -5.20 14.87
CA GLY A 396 -6.48 -4.42 13.70
C GLY A 396 -5.99 -2.99 13.80
N GLY A 397 -5.39 -2.49 12.73
CA GLY A 397 -4.86 -1.13 12.75
C GLY A 397 -4.31 -0.65 11.42
N HIS A 398 -3.52 0.42 11.50
CA HIS A 398 -2.97 1.09 10.32
C HIS A 398 -1.45 1.16 10.39
N VAL A 399 -0.83 0.81 9.27
CA VAL A 399 0.62 0.83 9.10
C VAL A 399 0.96 1.78 7.96
N HIS A 400 1.66 2.85 8.29
CA HIS A 400 2.31 3.70 7.30
C HIS A 400 3.69 3.13 6.97
N THR A 401 3.99 3.02 5.68
CA THR A 401 5.29 2.55 5.17
C THR A 401 6.24 3.72 4.93
N PRO A 402 7.55 3.46 4.78
CA PRO A 402 8.45 4.40 4.12
C PRO A 402 7.95 4.76 2.71
N VAL A 403 8.30 5.95 2.22
CA VAL A 403 8.12 6.27 0.79
C VAL A 403 9.14 5.50 -0.05
N LEU A 404 8.78 5.22 -1.31
CA LEU A 404 9.72 4.62 -2.26
C LEU A 404 10.78 5.63 -2.71
N GLU A 405 12.04 5.20 -2.75
CA GLU A 405 13.18 5.99 -3.19
C GLU A 405 13.74 5.50 -4.55
N GLY A 406 14.52 6.32 -5.24
CA GLY A 406 15.34 5.86 -6.37
C GLY A 406 14.75 6.00 -7.79
N VAL A 407 13.44 6.15 -8.02
CA VAL A 407 12.83 6.17 -9.39
C VAL A 407 13.13 7.40 -10.27
N GLN A 408 13.89 8.38 -9.80
CA GLN A 408 13.92 9.73 -10.40
C GLN A 408 15.25 10.15 -11.06
N LYS A 409 16.01 9.22 -11.65
CA LYS A 409 17.31 9.59 -12.28
C LYS A 409 17.16 10.21 -13.67
N THR A 410 16.19 9.79 -14.48
CA THR A 410 15.86 10.38 -15.80
C THR A 410 14.37 10.26 -16.12
N GLU A 411 13.80 11.10 -17.01
CA GLU A 411 12.36 11.07 -17.36
C GLU A 411 11.91 9.76 -18.05
N SER A 412 12.82 9.06 -18.74
CA SER A 412 12.51 7.83 -19.50
C SER A 412 12.60 6.55 -18.67
N GLU A 413 13.19 6.62 -17.48
CA GLU A 413 13.41 5.44 -16.64
C GLU A 413 12.17 5.20 -15.77
N ILE A 414 11.56 4.02 -15.93
CA ILE A 414 10.39 3.59 -15.14
C ILE A 414 10.78 2.71 -13.94
N SER A 415 11.99 2.17 -13.92
CA SER A 415 12.51 1.35 -12.83
C SER A 415 14.03 1.32 -12.86
N ASN A 416 14.66 1.05 -11.72
CA ASN A 416 16.09 0.81 -11.59
C ASN A 416 16.39 -0.06 -10.36
N PRO A 417 17.62 -0.62 -10.24
CA PRO A 417 17.95 -1.55 -9.15
C PRO A 417 17.81 -0.96 -7.73
N GLU A 418 18.04 0.33 -7.54
CA GLU A 418 17.92 0.99 -6.21
C GLU A 418 16.46 1.09 -5.80
N PHE A 419 15.58 1.47 -6.73
CA PHE A 419 14.14 1.49 -6.52
C PHE A 419 13.59 0.10 -6.22
N VAL A 420 14.01 -0.92 -6.97
CA VAL A 420 13.61 -2.32 -6.76
C VAL A 420 14.07 -2.80 -5.38
N SER A 421 15.34 -2.57 -5.01
CA SER A 421 15.87 -2.96 -3.70
C SER A 421 15.12 -2.28 -2.56
N ASN A 422 14.85 -0.98 -2.67
CA ASN A 422 14.11 -0.24 -1.65
C ASN A 422 12.68 -0.78 -1.48
N ARG A 423 12.00 -1.09 -2.58
CA ARG A 423 10.66 -1.71 -2.55
C ARG A 423 10.68 -3.10 -1.92
N GLN A 424 11.66 -3.93 -2.26
CA GLN A 424 11.88 -5.25 -1.65
C GLN A 424 12.07 -5.16 -0.13
N ASP A 425 12.90 -4.23 0.33
CA ASP A 425 13.15 -4.04 1.76
C ASP A 425 11.88 -3.61 2.51
N ILE A 426 11.06 -2.74 1.90
CA ILE A 426 9.78 -2.30 2.46
C ILE A 426 8.78 -3.46 2.53
N ILE A 427 8.67 -4.26 1.47
CA ILE A 427 7.78 -5.44 1.42
C ILE A 427 8.21 -6.47 2.48
N ALA A 428 9.49 -6.81 2.52
CA ALA A 428 10.04 -7.78 3.45
C ALA A 428 9.84 -7.34 4.91
N GLN A 429 10.08 -6.06 5.22
CA GLN A 429 9.85 -5.56 6.57
C GLN A 429 8.36 -5.48 6.93
N THR A 430 7.46 -5.27 5.97
CA THR A 430 6.02 -5.36 6.22
C THR A 430 5.58 -6.78 6.54
N LYS A 431 6.13 -7.79 5.84
CA LYS A 431 5.91 -9.20 6.18
C LYS A 431 6.37 -9.52 7.62
N LEU A 432 7.52 -9.00 8.03
CA LEU A 432 8.00 -9.15 9.42
C LEU A 432 7.06 -8.49 10.46
N LEU A 433 6.41 -7.37 10.11
CA LEU A 433 5.42 -6.74 11.00
C LEU A 433 4.15 -7.58 11.14
N LEU A 434 3.70 -8.24 10.06
CA LEU A 434 2.59 -9.18 10.10
C LEU A 434 2.92 -10.39 10.97
N GLU A 435 4.09 -11.02 10.73
CA GLU A 435 4.58 -12.16 11.52
C GLU A 435 4.73 -11.80 13.01
N SER A 436 5.25 -10.61 13.32
CA SER A 436 5.35 -10.15 14.72
C SER A 436 3.97 -9.95 15.35
N ALA A 437 3.00 -9.38 14.64
CA ALA A 437 1.64 -9.21 15.17
C ALA A 437 0.92 -10.55 15.40
N LEU A 438 1.08 -11.50 14.48
CA LEU A 438 0.56 -12.87 14.62
C LEU A 438 1.20 -13.59 15.81
N ALA A 439 2.50 -13.44 16.03
CA ALA A 439 3.21 -14.08 17.14
C ALA A 439 2.71 -13.63 18.53
N GLN A 440 1.94 -12.54 18.62
CA GLN A 440 1.32 -12.08 19.86
C GLN A 440 -0.10 -12.64 20.07
N GLN A 441 -0.67 -13.35 19.08
CA GLN A 441 -1.97 -13.98 19.25
C GLN A 441 -1.88 -15.16 20.23
N PRO A 442 -2.97 -15.48 20.95
CA PRO A 442 -3.03 -16.65 21.81
C PRO A 442 -2.73 -17.93 21.02
N VAL A 443 -1.93 -18.82 21.64
CA VAL A 443 -1.77 -20.19 21.14
C VAL A 443 -2.95 -21.00 21.67
N ASP A 444 -3.64 -21.71 20.78
CA ASP A 444 -4.71 -22.62 21.18
C ASP A 444 -4.13 -23.71 22.08
N ASP A 445 -4.74 -23.89 23.25
CA ASP A 445 -4.40 -25.03 24.10
C ASP A 445 -4.67 -26.30 23.29
N PRO A 446 -3.70 -27.23 23.17
CA PRO A 446 -3.95 -28.47 22.48
C PRO A 446 -5.13 -29.15 23.16
N GLU A 447 -6.18 -29.44 22.37
CA GLU A 447 -7.36 -30.14 22.86
C GLU A 447 -6.87 -31.33 23.69
N PRO A 448 -7.30 -31.47 24.97
CA PRO A 448 -6.80 -32.53 25.83
C PRO A 448 -7.06 -33.83 25.09
N THR A 449 -5.98 -34.47 24.65
CA THR A 449 -6.06 -35.79 24.04
C THR A 449 -6.75 -36.64 25.09
N ASP A 450 -7.95 -37.15 24.78
CA ASP A 450 -8.68 -38.05 25.66
C ASP A 450 -7.66 -39.04 26.22
N GLU A 451 -7.37 -38.94 27.53
CA GLU A 451 -6.56 -39.95 28.19
C GLU A 451 -7.21 -41.29 27.82
N PRO A 452 -6.43 -42.29 27.38
CA PRO A 452 -6.99 -43.60 27.10
C PRO A 452 -7.72 -44.01 28.38
N THR A 453 -9.04 -44.07 28.30
CA THR A 453 -9.86 -44.52 29.40
C THR A 453 -9.41 -45.94 29.68
N ASP A 454 -8.70 -46.13 30.80
CA ASP A 454 -8.54 -47.43 31.44
C ASP A 454 -9.93 -47.86 31.97
N GLU A 455 -10.92 -47.99 31.06
CA GLU A 455 -12.04 -48.86 31.32
C GLU A 455 -11.51 -50.29 31.22
N PRO A 456 -11.60 -51.08 32.30
CA PRO A 456 -11.25 -52.49 32.24
C PRO A 456 -12.25 -53.14 31.27
N THR A 457 -11.76 -53.47 30.08
CA THR A 457 -12.47 -54.29 29.11
C THR A 457 -12.95 -55.55 29.83
N GLY A 458 -14.28 -55.68 29.93
CA GLY A 458 -14.92 -56.85 30.53
C GLY A 458 -14.37 -58.12 29.88
N SER A 459 -13.77 -58.99 30.70
CA SER A 459 -13.24 -60.27 30.25
C SER A 459 -14.35 -61.09 29.57
N PRO A 460 -14.12 -61.62 28.34
CA PRO A 460 -15.04 -62.58 27.76
C PRO A 460 -15.01 -63.86 28.61
N THR A 461 -16.20 -64.31 29.02
CA THR A 461 -16.37 -65.58 29.71
C THR A 461 -16.16 -66.72 28.70
N GLU A 462 -14.96 -67.28 28.65
CA GLU A 462 -14.72 -68.58 28.02
C GLU A 462 -14.60 -69.69 29.08
N THR A 463 -15.40 -70.73 28.87
CA THR A 463 -15.43 -71.99 29.63
C THR A 463 -14.24 -72.87 29.21
N PRO A 464 -13.60 -73.65 30.11
CA PRO A 464 -12.22 -74.07 29.94
C PRO A 464 -12.05 -75.38 29.15
N ALA A 465 -10.92 -75.47 28.44
CA ALA A 465 -10.32 -76.74 27.98
C ALA A 465 -9.02 -77.03 28.78
N PRO A 466 -8.63 -78.30 28.98
CA PRO A 466 -7.78 -78.70 30.10
C PRO A 466 -6.27 -78.61 29.83
N THR A 467 -5.58 -78.14 30.87
CA THR A 467 -4.23 -78.40 31.40
C THR A 467 -3.21 -79.23 30.59
N GLU A 468 -2.05 -78.61 30.33
CA GLU A 468 -0.69 -79.14 30.60
C GLU A 468 0.13 -77.92 31.11
N GLY A 469 0.75 -77.90 32.29
CA GLY A 469 2.01 -78.56 32.64
C GLY A 469 3.08 -77.47 32.93
N PRO A 470 3.88 -77.53 34.01
CA PRO A 470 4.44 -76.34 34.67
C PRO A 470 5.90 -76.04 34.29
N THR A 471 6.30 -74.76 34.32
CA THR A 471 7.66 -74.37 34.76
C THR A 471 7.75 -72.89 35.16
N GLU A 472 7.79 -72.64 36.47
CA GLU A 472 8.56 -71.56 37.10
C GLU A 472 10.07 -71.95 37.09
N PRO A 473 11.03 -71.17 37.65
CA PRO A 473 11.06 -69.74 37.98
C PRO A 473 12.38 -69.09 37.49
N THR A 474 12.55 -67.76 37.63
CA THR A 474 13.67 -67.16 38.40
C THR A 474 13.71 -65.63 38.31
N LEU A 475 13.39 -65.00 39.45
CA LEU A 475 14.02 -63.79 39.97
C LEU A 475 15.50 -64.10 40.29
N PRO A 476 16.46 -63.13 40.32
CA PRO A 476 16.53 -62.23 41.48
C PRO A 476 17.18 -60.83 41.30
N THR A 477 16.54 -59.85 41.96
CA THR A 477 17.04 -58.84 42.91
C THR A 477 18.33 -58.02 42.71
N SER A 478 18.24 -56.81 43.29
CA SER A 478 19.28 -55.96 43.93
C SER A 478 20.04 -55.03 42.97
N GLY A 479 20.28 -53.76 43.25
CA GLY A 479 20.18 -52.96 44.49
C GLY A 479 20.76 -51.55 44.21
N PRO A 480 20.88 -50.69 45.23
CA PRO A 480 20.69 -49.22 45.15
C PRO A 480 21.99 -48.42 45.06
N SER A 481 21.92 -47.08 44.86
CA SER A 481 22.75 -46.04 45.53
C SER A 481 22.45 -44.60 45.04
N THR A 482 22.00 -43.75 45.97
CA THR A 482 22.02 -42.26 46.04
C THR A 482 23.43 -41.72 46.43
N PRO A 483 23.66 -40.41 46.77
CA PRO A 483 23.34 -39.08 46.20
C PRO A 483 24.58 -38.12 46.23
N ALA A 484 24.35 -36.79 46.20
CA ALA A 484 25.19 -35.62 46.64
C ALA A 484 25.90 -34.83 45.52
N ASP A 485 26.14 -33.50 45.55
CA ASP A 485 25.74 -32.33 46.38
C ASP A 485 26.47 -31.08 45.82
N SER A 486 26.00 -29.87 46.18
CA SER A 486 26.70 -28.55 46.24
C SER A 486 27.08 -27.81 44.94
N GLY A 487 27.03 -26.47 44.80
CA GLY A 487 26.63 -25.35 45.67
C GLY A 487 27.24 -24.01 45.14
N ALA A 488 26.48 -22.90 45.25
CA ALA A 488 26.84 -21.47 45.53
C ALA A 488 28.08 -20.78 44.87
N SER A 489 28.23 -19.46 44.69
CA SER A 489 27.44 -18.21 44.74
C SER A 489 28.43 -17.02 44.54
N ALA A 490 27.87 -15.82 44.23
CA ALA A 490 28.35 -14.44 44.51
C ALA A 490 29.26 -13.71 43.49
N ASP A 491 29.31 -12.38 43.36
CA ASP A 491 28.44 -11.18 43.58
C ASP A 491 29.32 -9.91 43.34
N SER A 492 28.69 -8.73 43.21
CA SER A 492 29.14 -7.32 43.38
C SER A 492 29.63 -6.54 42.13
N GLY A 493 29.32 -5.25 41.89
CA GLY A 493 28.55 -4.21 42.61
C GLY A 493 29.03 -2.76 42.28
N ALA A 494 28.19 -1.74 42.60
CA ALA A 494 28.39 -0.26 42.68
C ALA A 494 28.24 0.60 41.38
N THR A 495 27.37 1.62 41.20
CA THR A 495 26.86 2.86 41.90
C THR A 495 27.74 4.12 41.82
N ALA A 496 27.19 5.25 41.33
CA ALA A 496 27.44 6.63 41.78
C ALA A 496 26.44 7.67 41.18
N ASP A 497 26.24 8.75 41.94
CA ASP A 497 25.19 9.79 41.94
C ASP A 497 25.76 11.19 41.50
N GLY A 498 24.92 12.20 41.22
CA GLY A 498 25.37 13.61 41.11
C GLY A 498 24.52 14.63 40.31
N SER A 499 23.81 15.49 41.06
CA SER A 499 22.92 16.64 40.77
C SER A 499 23.54 17.91 40.12
N ASN A 500 22.73 18.74 39.39
CA ASN A 500 22.57 20.21 39.63
C ASN A 500 21.65 20.98 38.61
N VAL A 501 20.61 21.63 39.15
CA VAL A 501 20.11 23.04 39.03
C VAL A 501 20.38 23.91 37.77
N ALA A 502 19.32 24.48 37.15
CA ALA A 502 19.03 25.95 37.09
C ALA A 502 17.89 26.34 36.11
N ALA A 503 17.11 27.36 36.51
CA ALA A 503 15.98 27.98 35.82
C ALA A 503 16.33 29.36 35.20
N SER A 504 15.48 29.86 34.28
CA SER A 504 15.14 31.29 33.92
C SER A 504 14.66 31.31 32.45
N ALA A 505 13.45 31.73 32.03
CA ALA A 505 12.63 32.94 32.23
C ALA A 505 13.04 34.17 31.36
N ASP A 506 12.00 34.80 30.78
CA ASP A 506 11.90 36.06 30.00
C ASP A 506 12.54 36.09 28.59
N GLY A 507 11.96 36.70 27.56
CA GLY A 507 10.83 37.63 27.43
C GLY A 507 11.15 38.64 26.30
N GLY A 508 10.15 39.16 25.59
CA GLY A 508 10.32 40.42 24.84
C GLY A 508 9.74 40.50 23.43
N ASP A 509 8.62 41.23 23.34
CA ASP A 509 7.95 41.79 22.17
C ASP A 509 8.85 42.60 21.21
N GLY A 510 8.38 42.73 19.96
CA GLY A 510 8.92 43.69 19.00
C GLY A 510 8.04 43.90 17.77
N ALA A 511 6.97 44.67 17.91
CA ALA A 511 6.14 45.17 16.81
C ALA A 511 6.89 46.18 15.91
N GLY A 512 6.63 46.15 14.60
CA GLY A 512 7.11 47.14 13.63
C GLY A 512 6.24 47.22 12.39
N ARG A 513 5.36 48.23 12.34
CA ARG A 513 4.55 48.64 11.18
C ARG A 513 5.41 49.24 10.06
N GLY A 514 4.96 49.10 8.80
CA GLY A 514 5.41 49.92 7.67
C GLY A 514 4.60 49.66 6.39
N GLU A 515 3.67 50.55 6.07
CA GLU A 515 2.86 50.61 4.85
C GLU A 515 3.69 50.97 3.60
N ALA A 516 3.33 50.43 2.42
CA ALA A 516 3.12 51.19 1.16
C ALA A 516 2.78 50.27 -0.05
N MET A 517 1.61 50.51 -0.67
CA MET A 517 1.22 50.14 -2.05
C MET A 517 1.88 51.08 -3.09
N PRO A 518 1.91 50.85 -4.44
CA PRO A 518 0.87 50.19 -5.25
C PRO A 518 1.33 49.30 -6.44
N ARG A 519 0.29 48.71 -7.07
CA ARG A 519 0.19 47.78 -8.21
C ARG A 519 0.95 48.18 -9.49
N THR A 520 1.52 47.19 -10.16
CA THR A 520 1.48 46.96 -11.63
C THR A 520 1.69 45.47 -11.93
N GLY A 521 1.14 44.98 -13.05
CA GLY A 521 0.83 43.57 -13.30
C GLY A 521 1.95 42.67 -13.83
N GLY A 522 1.60 41.39 -13.96
CA GLY A 522 2.40 40.35 -14.63
C GLY A 522 2.58 39.10 -13.77
N LEU A 523 1.66 38.14 -13.85
CA LEU A 523 1.83 36.81 -13.26
C LEU A 523 2.71 35.93 -14.18
N PRO A 524 3.76 35.32 -13.63
CA PRO A 524 4.10 33.94 -13.95
C PRO A 524 3.92 33.07 -12.70
N MET A 525 3.21 31.95 -12.85
CA MET A 525 3.13 30.87 -11.86
C MET A 525 4.54 30.32 -11.61
N SER A 526 5.04 30.47 -10.39
CA SER A 526 6.29 29.87 -9.92
C SER A 526 5.98 28.60 -9.12
N THR A 527 6.55 27.51 -9.60
CA THR A 527 6.92 26.29 -8.88
C THR A 527 7.50 26.60 -7.50
N ALA A 528 6.79 26.24 -6.41
CA ALA A 528 7.33 26.27 -5.06
C ALA A 528 6.49 25.43 -4.08
N VAL A 529 6.54 24.10 -4.15
CA VAL A 529 6.50 23.20 -2.98
C VAL A 529 7.30 21.93 -3.32
N ILE A 530 8.62 22.08 -3.43
CA ILE A 530 9.60 21.02 -3.16
C ILE A 530 10.55 21.67 -2.17
N GLY A 531 10.36 21.40 -0.88
CA GLY A 531 11.07 22.16 0.15
C GLY A 531 10.77 21.73 1.57
N ALA A 532 10.70 20.42 1.81
CA ALA A 532 10.77 19.86 3.16
C ALA A 532 11.30 18.43 3.15
N LEU A 533 12.39 18.16 2.42
CA LEU A 533 13.25 16.99 2.61
C LEU A 533 14.58 17.23 1.91
N LEU A 534 15.69 16.99 2.62
CA LEU A 534 17.10 17.17 2.26
C LEU A 534 17.73 18.53 2.58
N THR A 535 18.25 18.68 3.80
CA THR A 535 19.56 19.33 4.01
C THR A 535 20.20 18.95 5.35
N VAL A 536 20.87 17.80 5.40
CA VAL A 536 22.04 17.62 6.29
C VAL A 536 23.06 16.76 5.57
N VAL A 537 24.20 17.36 5.22
CA VAL A 537 25.59 16.85 5.30
C VAL A 537 26.44 17.71 4.36
N GLY A 538 27.44 18.39 4.94
CA GLY A 538 28.56 18.92 4.15
C GLY A 538 29.06 20.32 4.52
N ALA A 539 29.40 20.58 5.78
CA ALA A 539 30.30 21.69 6.12
C ALA A 539 31.43 21.19 7.01
N GLY A 540 32.63 21.09 6.45
CA GLY A 540 33.85 20.78 7.21
C GLY A 540 35.13 20.87 6.36
N LEU A 541 35.97 21.87 6.69
CA LEU A 541 37.36 22.14 6.27
C LEU A 541 37.56 22.98 4.98
N VAL A 542 37.72 24.31 5.02
CA VAL A 542 38.75 25.21 5.62
C VAL A 542 40.07 25.29 4.83
N PHE A 543 40.20 26.46 4.15
CA PHE A 543 41.37 27.29 3.83
C PHE A 543 42.50 26.81 2.91
N GLY A 544 42.80 27.65 1.89
CA GLY A 544 44.18 27.92 1.50
C GLY A 544 44.44 28.52 0.11
N VAL A 545 44.71 29.85 0.10
CA VAL A 545 45.65 30.56 -0.80
C VAL A 545 45.15 31.19 -2.12
N ARG A 546 44.92 32.51 -1.98
CA ARG A 546 45.13 33.63 -2.90
C ARG A 546 45.96 33.40 -4.19
N ARG A 547 45.27 33.60 -5.32
CA ARG A 547 45.54 34.51 -6.46
C ARG A 547 46.93 35.22 -6.54
N ARG A 548 47.67 34.94 -7.62
CA ARG A 548 48.48 35.91 -8.43
C ARG A 548 48.40 35.46 -9.89
N ARG A 549 47.62 36.12 -10.75
CA ARG A 549 47.86 37.34 -11.55
C ARG A 549 48.62 37.11 -12.88
N ARG A 550 47.89 37.46 -13.95
CA ARG A 550 48.27 38.11 -15.22
C ARG A 550 48.81 37.25 -16.36
N GLY A 551 48.16 37.45 -17.51
CA GLY A 551 48.45 36.93 -18.84
C GLY A 551 47.16 36.99 -19.63
#